data_AF-A0A2M7QTS7-F1
#
_entry.id   AF-A0A2M7QTS7-F1
#
_cell.length_a   1.000
_cell.length_b   1.000
_cell.length_c   1.000
_cell.angle_alpha   90.00
_cell.angle_beta   90.00
_cell.angle_gamma   90.00
#
_symmetry.space_group_name_H-M   'P 1'
#
loop_
_entity.id
_entity.type
_entity.pdbx_description
1 polymer ?
#
loop_
_entity_poly.entity_id
_entity_poly.type
_entity_poly.pdbx_seq_one_letter_code
_entity_poly.pdbx_strand_id
1 'polypeptide(L)'
;MNTSPAQQPNPAGDSSYVDAYTPPSPALSTSTTQAISKPITEPMNDANDQTMPPTEPPQPIVQPPQPIAASTQSTATSLEAQSSEALEDQNIFFLLGVRDGTNQQKESFLDELQQVIWEDFLEYDVKLLVTSDESAELQKIIDSSAEKDLEKQEKIIVYLEKLIPDLEEIMLEKALELKEEMVRERVSSLRQFYADQADKLTRVDEAERLLNDGKWYSGAHVMNSLAQA
;
A
#
# COMPACT_ATOMS: atom_id res chain seq x y z
N MET A 1 34.94 -39.94 50.85
CA MET A 1 34.05 -41.11 50.98
C MET A 1 32.63 -40.55 50.93
N ASN A 2 31.97 -40.51 49.76
CA ASN A 2 31.06 -41.54 49.19
C ASN A 2 29.99 -41.95 50.24
N THR A 3 28.67 -41.78 50.07
CA THR A 3 27.80 -42.06 48.90
C THR A 3 26.43 -41.34 49.00
N SER A 4 25.85 -40.94 47.85
CA SER A 4 24.44 -40.57 47.58
C SER A 4 23.46 -41.78 47.73
N PRO A 5 22.16 -41.76 47.29
CA PRO A 5 21.20 -40.68 46.96
C PRO A 5 19.74 -40.91 47.50
N ALA A 6 18.87 -39.88 47.45
CA ALA A 6 17.40 -39.97 47.30
C ALA A 6 16.81 -38.55 47.20
N GLN A 7 15.71 -38.20 46.52
CA GLN A 7 14.97 -38.69 45.36
C GLN A 7 13.98 -37.53 45.03
N GLN A 8 13.73 -37.32 43.74
CA GLN A 8 12.89 -36.26 43.15
C GLN A 8 11.46 -36.21 43.73
N PRO A 9 10.76 -35.07 43.54
CA PRO A 9 9.58 -35.15 42.70
C PRO A 9 9.56 -34.12 41.58
N ASN A 10 9.24 -34.66 40.41
CA ASN A 10 8.85 -33.99 39.17
C ASN A 10 7.46 -33.37 39.34
N PRO A 11 7.19 -32.21 38.72
CA PRO A 11 5.95 -32.09 37.98
C PRO A 11 6.28 -31.95 36.49
N ALA A 12 5.81 -32.95 35.74
CA ALA A 12 5.82 -32.99 34.29
C ALA A 12 5.03 -31.79 33.74
N GLY A 13 5.74 -30.77 33.26
CA GLY A 13 5.21 -29.82 32.29
C GLY A 13 5.26 -30.47 30.93
N ASP A 14 4.22 -31.25 30.61
CA ASP A 14 4.01 -31.76 29.25
C ASP A 14 3.29 -30.67 28.46
N SER A 15 4.07 -29.84 27.78
CA SER A 15 3.58 -28.87 26.79
C SER A 15 4.42 -29.02 25.53
N SER A 16 4.44 -30.25 25.02
CA SER A 16 4.77 -30.57 23.64
C SER A 16 3.64 -30.07 22.73
N TYR A 17 3.63 -28.76 22.46
CA TYR A 17 2.86 -28.18 21.35
C TYR A 17 3.83 -27.50 20.39
N VAL A 18 4.74 -28.29 19.85
CA VAL A 18 5.43 -27.95 18.61
C VAL A 18 4.48 -28.36 17.50
N ASP A 19 3.68 -27.40 17.05
CA ASP A 19 2.85 -27.55 15.85
C ASP A 19 3.82 -27.68 14.66
N ALA A 20 3.99 -28.91 14.18
CA ALA A 20 4.87 -29.23 13.07
C ALA A 20 4.25 -28.69 11.78
N TYR A 21 4.60 -27.46 11.44
CA TYR A 21 4.21 -26.85 10.17
C TYR A 21 4.60 -27.76 9.00
N THR A 22 3.60 -28.22 8.25
CA THR A 22 3.77 -29.00 7.02
C THR A 22 3.43 -28.09 5.84
N PRO A 23 4.39 -27.69 4.99
CA PRO A 23 4.09 -26.82 3.86
C PRO A 23 3.25 -27.56 2.79
N PRO A 24 2.35 -26.86 2.09
CA PRO A 24 1.53 -27.46 1.03
C PRO A 24 2.38 -27.84 -0.19
N SER A 25 2.24 -29.08 -0.66
CA SER A 25 2.84 -29.56 -1.90
C SER A 25 2.24 -28.84 -3.12
N PRO A 26 3.05 -28.38 -4.09
CA PRO A 26 2.53 -27.78 -5.32
C PRO A 26 1.88 -28.86 -6.20
N ALA A 27 0.60 -28.66 -6.52
CA ALA A 27 -0.12 -29.49 -7.48
C ALA A 27 0.50 -29.31 -8.88
N LEU A 28 0.87 -30.43 -9.50
CA LEU A 28 1.34 -30.48 -10.88
C LEU A 28 0.28 -29.94 -11.85
N SER A 29 0.73 -29.05 -12.74
CA SER A 29 0.03 -28.66 -13.95
C SER A 29 -0.14 -29.86 -14.89
N THR A 30 -1.35 -30.03 -15.43
CA THR A 30 -1.58 -30.80 -16.66
C THR A 30 -2.21 -29.88 -17.71
N SER A 31 -1.39 -29.51 -18.69
CA SER A 31 -1.76 -28.91 -19.96
C SER A 31 -2.68 -29.84 -20.76
N THR A 32 -3.62 -29.31 -21.54
CA THR A 32 -4.04 -29.91 -22.83
C THR A 32 -4.70 -28.86 -23.74
N THR A 33 -4.04 -28.64 -24.88
CA THR A 33 -4.50 -27.94 -26.09
C THR A 33 -5.32 -28.87 -26.98
N GLN A 34 -6.35 -28.36 -27.66
CA GLN A 34 -6.87 -28.77 -28.99
C GLN A 34 -8.22 -28.05 -29.26
N ALA A 35 -8.73 -27.73 -30.46
CA ALA A 35 -8.27 -27.45 -31.82
C ALA A 35 -9.50 -27.68 -32.75
N ILE A 36 -9.83 -26.69 -33.61
CA ILE A 36 -10.39 -26.83 -35.00
C ILE A 36 -11.84 -27.37 -35.13
N SER A 37 -12.79 -26.66 -35.77
CA SER A 37 -13.08 -26.82 -37.22
C SER A 37 -14.11 -25.80 -37.77
N LYS A 38 -13.86 -25.41 -39.04
CA LYS A 38 -14.55 -24.47 -39.97
C LYS A 38 -15.84 -25.10 -40.58
N PRO A 39 -16.38 -24.71 -41.77
CA PRO A 39 -16.37 -23.47 -42.60
C PRO A 39 -17.80 -23.08 -43.12
N ILE A 40 -17.94 -22.05 -43.97
CA ILE A 40 -18.78 -22.08 -45.20
C ILE A 40 -18.34 -20.96 -46.16
N THR A 41 -18.30 -21.32 -47.43
CA THR A 41 -17.77 -20.65 -48.62
C THR A 41 -18.88 -19.89 -49.39
N GLU A 42 -18.51 -18.78 -50.03
CA GLU A 42 -18.95 -18.14 -51.32
C GLU A 42 -20.09 -18.76 -52.17
N PRO A 43 -20.80 -17.99 -53.05
CA PRO A 43 -20.17 -17.37 -54.24
C PRO A 43 -20.76 -16.05 -54.83
N MET A 44 -20.04 -15.61 -55.88
CA MET A 44 -20.01 -14.38 -56.68
C MET A 44 -21.27 -13.98 -57.48
N ASN A 45 -21.17 -12.73 -57.98
CA ASN A 45 -21.67 -12.13 -59.24
C ASN A 45 -23.03 -11.40 -59.21
N ASP A 46 -23.00 -10.09 -59.45
CA ASP A 46 -23.51 -9.52 -60.72
C ASP A 46 -23.00 -8.09 -60.94
N ALA A 47 -22.69 -7.79 -62.21
CA ALA A 47 -22.25 -6.49 -62.68
C ALA A 47 -23.34 -5.89 -63.58
N ASN A 48 -23.76 -4.64 -63.35
CA ASN A 48 -24.24 -3.79 -64.44
C ASN A 48 -24.14 -2.28 -64.13
N ASP A 49 -23.94 -1.56 -65.22
CA ASP A 49 -23.43 -0.20 -65.44
C ASP A 49 -24.47 0.93 -65.24
N GLN A 50 -24.05 2.11 -64.73
CA GLN A 50 -24.51 3.44 -65.21
C GLN A 50 -23.78 4.66 -64.56
N THR A 51 -22.95 5.33 -65.35
CA THR A 51 -22.76 6.80 -65.59
C THR A 51 -22.91 7.90 -64.50
N MET A 52 -21.92 8.83 -64.48
CA MET A 52 -21.57 9.99 -63.58
C MET A 52 -22.42 11.31 -63.71
N PRO A 53 -22.03 12.49 -63.11
CA PRO A 53 -21.93 12.99 -61.71
C PRO A 53 -22.75 14.34 -61.52
N PRO A 54 -22.74 15.16 -60.41
CA PRO A 54 -21.60 15.98 -59.91
C PRO A 54 -21.52 16.29 -58.38
N THR A 55 -20.30 16.61 -57.95
CA THR A 55 -19.79 17.51 -56.88
C THR A 55 -20.70 18.00 -55.72
N GLU A 56 -20.38 17.61 -54.48
CA GLU A 56 -20.70 18.37 -53.26
C GLU A 56 -19.55 18.26 -52.22
N PRO A 57 -19.08 19.35 -51.59
CA PRO A 57 -18.03 19.32 -50.57
C PRO A 57 -18.53 18.72 -49.24
N PRO A 58 -17.67 18.06 -48.44
CA PRO A 58 -18.08 17.40 -47.21
C PRO A 58 -18.51 18.42 -46.14
N GLN A 59 -19.76 18.32 -45.67
CA GLN A 59 -20.24 19.00 -44.47
C GLN A 59 -19.62 18.37 -43.20
N PRO A 60 -19.39 19.16 -42.14
CA PRO A 60 -18.79 18.67 -40.91
C PRO A 60 -19.78 17.78 -40.15
N ILE A 61 -19.33 16.56 -39.82
CA ILE A 61 -20.07 15.59 -39.02
C ILE A 61 -20.14 16.13 -37.58
N VAL A 62 -21.32 16.58 -37.17
CA VAL A 62 -21.60 16.94 -35.77
C VAL A 62 -21.73 15.63 -34.98
N GLN A 63 -20.72 15.29 -34.18
CA GLN A 63 -20.81 14.18 -33.23
C GLN A 63 -21.75 14.54 -32.05
N PRO A 64 -22.63 13.63 -31.61
CA PRO A 64 -23.42 13.83 -30.40
C PRO A 64 -22.55 13.74 -29.13
N PRO A 65 -22.88 14.47 -28.05
CA PRO A 65 -22.08 14.51 -26.83
C PRO A 65 -22.12 13.17 -26.09
N GLN A 66 -20.94 12.62 -25.78
CA GLN A 66 -20.82 11.46 -24.89
C GLN A 66 -21.02 11.86 -23.43
N PRO A 67 -21.66 11.02 -22.60
CA PRO A 67 -21.86 11.28 -21.19
C PRO A 67 -20.53 11.20 -20.42
N ILE A 68 -20.24 12.24 -19.65
CA ILE A 68 -19.15 12.29 -18.67
C ILE A 68 -19.53 11.35 -17.53
N ALA A 69 -18.83 10.22 -17.43
CA ALA A 69 -18.96 9.31 -16.30
C ALA A 69 -17.58 8.83 -15.85
N ALA A 70 -17.37 9.00 -14.55
CA ALA A 70 -16.43 8.29 -13.68
C ALA A 70 -14.93 8.58 -13.85
N SER A 71 -14.44 9.34 -12.87
CA SER A 71 -13.22 9.06 -12.11
C SER A 71 -12.08 8.44 -12.90
N THR A 72 -11.15 9.31 -13.32
CA THR A 72 -9.78 8.92 -13.63
C THR A 72 -9.15 8.32 -12.38
N GLN A 73 -9.34 7.01 -12.25
CA GLN A 73 -8.52 6.15 -11.40
C GLN A 73 -7.10 6.31 -11.92
N SER A 74 -6.27 6.99 -11.12
CA SER A 74 -4.85 7.21 -11.36
C SER A 74 -4.15 5.88 -11.56
N THR A 75 -4.11 5.43 -12.80
CA THR A 75 -3.13 4.45 -13.29
C THR A 75 -1.93 5.23 -13.77
N ALA A 76 -1.27 5.93 -12.85
CA ALA A 76 0.04 6.51 -13.09
C ALA A 76 1.08 5.40 -12.97
N THR A 77 1.31 4.73 -14.09
CA THR A 77 2.63 4.40 -14.62
C THR A 77 3.78 4.36 -13.60
N SER A 78 4.04 3.17 -13.05
CA SER A 78 5.17 2.83 -12.16
C SER A 78 6.55 2.87 -12.86
N LEU A 79 6.83 3.84 -13.74
CA LEU A 79 8.10 3.92 -14.49
C LEU A 79 8.81 5.28 -14.43
N GLU A 80 8.32 6.26 -13.65
CA GLU A 80 8.99 7.57 -13.49
C GLU A 80 9.44 7.89 -12.05
N ALA A 81 9.30 6.95 -11.10
CA ALA A 81 9.68 7.15 -9.69
C ALA A 81 11.19 6.96 -9.39
N GLN A 82 12.04 6.74 -10.39
CA GLN A 82 13.48 6.54 -10.16
C GLN A 82 14.30 7.84 -10.10
N SER A 83 13.70 9.00 -10.39
CA SER A 83 14.40 10.29 -10.37
C SER A 83 14.12 11.13 -9.13
N SER A 84 12.97 10.94 -8.47
CA SER A 84 12.65 11.71 -7.27
C SER A 84 13.36 11.11 -6.05
N GLU A 85 13.99 11.98 -5.30
CA GLU A 85 14.59 11.68 -4.01
C GLU A 85 13.68 12.07 -2.84
N ALA A 86 12.56 12.76 -3.10
CA ALA A 86 11.63 13.25 -2.08
C ALA A 86 10.82 12.12 -1.45
N LEU A 87 10.43 12.25 -0.17
CA LEU A 87 9.80 11.18 0.62
C LEU A 87 8.37 10.88 0.13
N GLU A 88 7.62 11.94 -0.16
CA GLU A 88 6.24 11.93 -0.63
C GLU A 88 6.08 11.08 -1.90
N ASP A 89 7.06 11.13 -2.79
CA ASP A 89 7.05 10.40 -4.07
C ASP A 89 7.41 8.92 -3.94
N GLN A 90 7.97 8.49 -2.80
CA GLN A 90 8.44 7.12 -2.64
C GLN A 90 7.31 6.15 -2.32
N ASN A 91 7.37 4.95 -2.89
CA ASN A 91 6.47 3.88 -2.46
C ASN A 91 6.89 3.35 -1.08
N ILE A 92 5.96 3.36 -0.10
CA ILE A 92 6.26 2.92 1.28
C ILE A 92 6.76 1.48 1.34
N PHE A 93 6.24 0.56 0.51
CA PHE A 93 6.69 -0.83 0.48
C PHE A 93 8.12 -0.95 -0.05
N PHE A 94 8.51 -0.10 -1.01
CA PHE A 94 9.90 -0.03 -1.45
C PHE A 94 10.80 0.48 -0.32
N LEU A 95 10.40 1.55 0.36
CA LEU A 95 11.13 2.10 1.50
C LEU A 95 11.29 1.10 2.65
N LEU A 96 10.30 0.23 2.87
CA LEU A 96 10.33 -0.82 3.88
C LEU A 96 10.95 -2.14 3.39
N GLY A 97 11.24 -2.25 2.09
CA GLY A 97 11.84 -3.45 1.49
C GLY A 97 10.88 -4.63 1.35
N VAL A 98 9.57 -4.38 1.37
CA VAL A 98 8.52 -5.39 1.22
C VAL A 98 8.30 -5.67 -0.28
N ARG A 99 8.95 -6.72 -0.79
CA ARG A 99 8.92 -7.07 -2.23
C ARG A 99 7.84 -8.10 -2.58
N ASP A 100 7.61 -9.07 -1.70
CA ASP A 100 6.79 -10.25 -1.99
C ASP A 100 5.38 -10.21 -1.36
N GLY A 101 4.96 -9.05 -0.85
CA GLY A 101 3.62 -8.88 -0.29
C GLY A 101 2.54 -8.94 -1.38
N THR A 102 1.49 -9.72 -1.14
CA THR A 102 0.29 -9.73 -1.99
C THR A 102 -0.40 -8.36 -1.96
N ASN A 103 -1.18 -8.04 -2.99
CA ASN A 103 -1.95 -6.79 -3.01
C ASN A 103 -2.87 -6.69 -1.79
N GLN A 104 -3.53 -7.78 -1.39
CA GLN A 104 -4.40 -7.76 -0.21
C GLN A 104 -3.65 -7.44 1.09
N GLN A 105 -2.44 -7.96 1.27
CA GLN A 105 -1.61 -7.63 2.43
C GLN A 105 -1.16 -6.16 2.41
N LYS A 106 -0.87 -5.63 1.21
CA LYS A 106 -0.50 -4.23 1.04
C LYS A 106 -1.66 -3.31 1.37
N GLU A 107 -2.87 -3.58 0.87
CA GLU A 107 -4.05 -2.79 1.20
C GLU A 107 -4.37 -2.86 2.71
N SER A 108 -4.37 -4.05 3.31
CA SER A 108 -4.59 -4.20 4.76
C SER A 108 -3.59 -3.40 5.59
N PHE A 109 -2.32 -3.39 5.17
CA PHE A 109 -1.29 -2.58 5.81
C PHE A 109 -1.57 -1.07 5.67
N LEU A 110 -2.01 -0.61 4.49
CA LEU A 110 -2.35 0.80 4.29
C LEU A 110 -3.58 1.21 5.11
N ASP A 111 -4.59 0.33 5.22
CA ASP A 111 -5.77 0.55 6.04
C ASP A 111 -5.39 0.69 7.53
N GLU A 112 -4.55 -0.21 8.03
CA GLU A 112 -4.03 -0.15 9.41
C GLU A 112 -3.23 1.14 9.64
N LEU A 113 -2.39 1.53 8.68
CA LEU A 113 -1.58 2.74 8.79
C LEU A 113 -2.46 4.00 8.82
N GLN A 114 -3.46 4.08 7.94
CA GLN A 114 -4.42 5.17 7.93
C GLN A 114 -5.20 5.23 9.25
N GLN A 115 -5.59 4.08 9.80
CA GLN A 115 -6.28 4.02 11.09
C GLN A 115 -5.41 4.53 12.23
N VAL A 116 -4.13 4.14 12.28
CA VAL A 116 -3.19 4.61 13.32
C VAL A 116 -3.03 6.13 13.26
N ILE A 117 -2.83 6.71 12.07
CA ILE A 117 -2.73 8.17 11.91
C ILE A 117 -4.02 8.84 12.38
N TRP A 118 -5.16 8.29 11.97
CA TRP A 118 -6.46 8.83 12.31
C TRP A 118 -6.73 8.83 13.81
N GLU A 119 -6.45 7.71 14.48
CA GLU A 119 -6.64 7.59 15.92
C GLU A 119 -5.71 8.52 16.71
N ASP A 120 -4.43 8.59 16.33
CA ASP A 120 -3.46 9.52 16.93
C ASP A 120 -3.93 10.97 16.80
N PHE A 121 -4.36 11.36 15.59
CA PHE A 121 -4.86 12.70 15.30
C PHE A 121 -6.08 13.06 16.17
N LEU A 122 -7.08 12.16 16.24
CA LEU A 122 -8.26 12.38 17.07
C LEU A 122 -7.94 12.46 18.56
N GLU A 123 -7.00 11.63 19.03
CA GLU A 123 -6.66 11.55 20.44
C GLU A 123 -5.83 12.73 20.91
N TYR A 124 -4.83 13.15 20.15
CA TYR A 124 -3.81 14.09 20.61
C TYR A 124 -3.91 15.46 19.94
N ASP A 125 -4.12 15.53 18.62
CA ASP A 125 -4.02 16.79 17.89
C ASP A 125 -5.32 17.57 17.88
N VAL A 126 -6.45 16.91 17.65
CA VAL A 126 -7.76 17.58 17.54
C VAL A 126 -8.06 18.43 18.77
N LYS A 127 -7.72 17.93 19.97
CA LYS A 127 -7.93 18.66 21.24
C LYS A 127 -7.18 19.99 21.32
N LEU A 128 -6.13 20.17 20.52
CA LEU A 128 -5.35 21.41 20.42
C LEU A 128 -5.86 22.34 19.33
N LEU A 129 -6.59 21.80 18.36
CA LEU A 129 -7.07 22.51 17.16
C LEU A 129 -8.51 22.99 17.28
N VAL A 130 -9.30 22.43 18.21
CA VAL A 130 -10.70 22.80 18.44
C VAL A 130 -10.93 23.28 19.86
N THR A 131 -12.00 24.05 20.06
CA THR A 131 -12.43 24.49 21.39
C THR A 131 -13.04 23.36 22.21
N SER A 132 -13.17 23.57 23.52
CA SER A 132 -13.79 22.57 24.42
C SER A 132 -15.24 22.24 24.05
N ASP A 133 -16.00 23.21 23.53
CA ASP A 133 -17.40 23.00 23.14
C ASP A 133 -17.47 22.16 21.85
N GLU A 134 -16.62 22.45 20.86
CA GLU A 134 -16.49 21.70 19.62
C GLU A 134 -16.00 20.27 19.86
N SER A 135 -15.04 20.08 20.77
CA SER A 135 -14.58 18.75 21.19
C SER A 135 -15.71 17.93 21.84
N ALA A 136 -16.56 18.56 22.65
CA ALA A 136 -17.71 17.89 23.27
C ALA A 136 -18.78 17.50 22.24
N GLU A 137 -18.95 18.26 21.17
CA GLU A 137 -19.80 17.88 20.04
C GLU A 137 -19.22 16.75 19.22
N LEU A 138 -17.91 16.80 18.92
CA LEU A 138 -17.20 15.73 18.24
C LEU A 138 -17.33 14.40 19.02
N GLN A 139 -17.18 14.43 20.34
CA GLN A 139 -17.32 13.25 21.18
C GLN A 139 -18.72 12.62 21.08
N LYS A 140 -19.78 13.42 20.89
CA LYS A 140 -21.14 12.88 20.67
C LYS A 140 -21.25 12.13 19.34
N ILE A 141 -20.53 12.57 18.30
CA ILE A 141 -20.46 11.87 17.02
C ILE A 141 -19.69 10.55 17.21
N ILE A 142 -18.58 10.60 17.97
CA ILE A 142 -17.77 9.41 18.29
C ILE A 142 -18.56 8.39 19.13
N ASP A 143 -19.37 8.82 20.10
CA ASP A 143 -20.10 7.90 20.98
C ASP A 143 -21.45 7.44 20.38
N SER A 144 -21.81 7.94 19.20
CA SER A 144 -23.04 7.54 18.52
C SER A 144 -22.96 6.08 18.05
N SER A 145 -23.54 5.17 18.83
CA SER A 145 -23.64 3.74 18.53
C SER A 145 -24.59 3.40 17.36
N ALA A 146 -25.20 4.40 16.72
CA ALA A 146 -26.23 4.18 15.70
C ALA A 146 -25.66 3.92 14.28
N GLU A 147 -24.36 4.16 14.07
CA GLU A 147 -23.75 4.24 12.74
C GLU A 147 -22.65 3.19 12.56
N LYS A 148 -22.46 2.74 11.32
CA LYS A 148 -21.35 1.85 10.97
C LYS A 148 -20.04 2.64 10.98
N ASP A 149 -18.91 1.98 11.26
CA ASP A 149 -17.61 2.63 11.44
C ASP A 149 -17.21 3.56 10.28
N LEU A 150 -17.48 3.16 9.03
CA LEU A 150 -17.24 3.99 7.85
C LEU A 150 -18.12 5.25 7.78
N GLU A 151 -19.42 5.12 8.08
CA GLU A 151 -20.35 6.27 8.06
C GLU A 151 -20.01 7.26 9.18
N LYS A 152 -19.57 6.73 10.32
CA LYS A 152 -19.12 7.51 11.46
C LYS A 152 -17.82 8.27 11.15
N GLN A 153 -16.84 7.61 10.55
CA GLN A 153 -15.57 8.25 10.16
C GLN A 153 -15.81 9.40 9.17
N GLU A 154 -16.64 9.19 8.15
CA GLU A 154 -17.02 10.24 7.20
C GLU A 154 -17.64 11.46 7.90
N LYS A 155 -18.55 11.25 8.87
CA LYS A 155 -19.14 12.36 9.61
C LYS A 155 -18.14 13.11 10.47
N ILE A 156 -17.19 12.40 11.06
CA ILE A 156 -16.13 13.04 11.84
C ILE A 156 -15.26 13.90 10.91
N ILE A 157 -14.86 13.38 9.75
CA ILE A 157 -14.08 14.14 8.75
C ILE A 157 -14.84 15.41 8.35
N VAL A 158 -16.09 15.31 7.92
CA VAL A 158 -16.92 16.46 7.51
C VAL A 158 -17.12 17.48 8.64
N TYR A 159 -17.14 17.03 9.90
CA TYR A 159 -17.21 17.92 11.04
C TYR A 159 -15.88 18.65 11.25
N LEU A 160 -14.76 17.93 11.22
CA LEU A 160 -13.43 18.47 11.44
C LEU A 160 -12.99 19.42 10.31
N GLU A 161 -13.31 19.15 9.05
CA GLU A 161 -13.00 20.05 7.92
C GLU A 161 -13.64 21.44 8.08
N LYS A 162 -14.78 21.54 8.76
CA LYS A 162 -15.43 22.84 9.03
C LYS A 162 -14.70 23.65 10.09
N LEU A 163 -14.00 22.97 11.00
CA LEU A 163 -13.32 23.58 12.13
C LEU A 163 -11.83 23.80 11.84
N ILE A 164 -11.23 22.92 11.05
CA ILE A 164 -9.81 22.85 10.73
C ILE A 164 -9.66 23.01 9.21
N PRO A 165 -9.43 24.25 8.71
CA PRO A 165 -9.36 24.52 7.27
C PRO A 165 -8.28 23.75 6.52
N ASP A 166 -7.18 23.40 7.21
CA ASP A 166 -6.00 22.74 6.64
C ASP A 166 -5.92 21.26 7.06
N LEU A 167 -7.07 20.63 7.36
CA LEU A 167 -7.13 19.25 7.86
C LEU A 167 -6.40 18.25 6.96
N GLU A 168 -6.63 18.32 5.64
CA GLU A 168 -6.01 17.40 4.68
C GLU A 168 -4.48 17.53 4.68
N GLU A 169 -3.96 18.75 4.77
CA GLU A 169 -2.51 19.00 4.83
C GLU A 169 -1.90 18.45 6.13
N ILE A 170 -2.56 18.65 7.27
CA ILE A 170 -2.13 18.09 8.56
C ILE A 170 -2.11 16.55 8.49
N MET A 171 -3.14 15.93 7.91
CA MET A 171 -3.21 14.48 7.77
C MET A 171 -2.13 13.94 6.81
N LEU A 172 -1.82 14.67 5.74
CA LEU A 172 -0.72 14.34 4.84
C LEU A 172 0.64 14.45 5.53
N GLU A 173 0.87 15.52 6.29
CA GLU A 173 2.11 15.72 7.06
C GLU A 173 2.31 14.57 8.05
N LYS A 174 1.28 14.22 8.83
CA LYS A 174 1.29 13.05 9.73
C LYS A 174 1.61 11.75 9.00
N ALA A 175 1.04 11.54 7.81
CA ALA A 175 1.34 10.37 7.01
C ALA A 175 2.81 10.31 6.55
N LEU A 176 3.39 11.46 6.20
CA LEU A 176 4.81 11.57 5.84
C LEU A 176 5.71 11.38 7.05
N GLU A 177 5.38 11.97 8.20
CA GLU A 177 6.10 11.78 9.45
C GLU A 177 6.16 10.31 9.86
N LEU A 178 5.00 9.63 9.88
CA LEU A 178 4.94 8.21 10.20
C LEU A 178 5.72 7.38 9.19
N LYS A 179 5.61 7.68 7.89
CA LYS A 179 6.39 7.01 6.84
C LYS A 179 7.90 7.16 7.07
N GLU A 180 8.36 8.36 7.44
CA GLU A 180 9.75 8.61 7.83
C GLU A 180 10.15 7.78 9.07
N GLU A 181 9.33 7.80 10.12
CA GLU A 181 9.59 7.06 11.36
C GLU A 181 9.76 5.56 11.08
N MET A 182 8.85 4.97 10.31
CA MET A 182 8.92 3.55 9.96
C MET A 182 10.21 3.20 9.21
N VAL A 183 10.70 4.10 8.36
CA VAL A 183 11.98 3.92 7.66
C VAL A 183 13.15 4.04 8.62
N ARG A 184 13.12 4.96 9.58
CA ARG A 184 14.14 5.08 10.62
C ARG A 184 14.18 3.85 11.52
N GLU A 185 13.03 3.31 11.89
CA GLU A 185 12.94 2.05 12.63
C GLU A 185 13.50 0.87 11.85
N ARG A 186 13.30 0.84 10.53
CA ARG A 186 13.94 -0.14 9.66
C ARG A 186 15.47 -0.01 9.68
N VAL A 187 16.01 1.20 9.59
CA VAL A 187 17.46 1.44 9.67
C VAL A 187 18.01 0.93 11.01
N SER A 188 17.34 1.27 12.11
CA SER A 188 17.68 0.80 13.45
C SER A 188 17.69 -0.73 13.53
N SER A 189 16.65 -1.37 12.98
CA SER A 189 16.53 -2.83 12.90
C SER A 189 17.66 -3.47 12.08
N LEU A 190 18.01 -2.89 10.92
CA LEU A 190 19.11 -3.39 10.08
C LEU A 190 20.47 -3.24 10.77
N ARG A 191 20.68 -2.12 11.46
CA ARG A 191 21.89 -1.87 12.27
C ARG A 191 22.03 -2.94 13.35
N GLN A 192 20.96 -3.23 14.07
CA GLN A 192 20.96 -4.28 15.10
C GLN A 192 21.20 -5.66 14.49
N PHE A 193 20.56 -5.98 13.36
CA PHE A 193 20.68 -7.28 12.70
C PHE A 193 22.08 -7.55 12.17
N TYR A 194 22.77 -6.53 11.66
CA TYR A 194 24.13 -6.63 11.12
C TYR A 194 25.24 -6.24 12.10
N ALA A 195 24.97 -6.19 13.42
CA ALA A 195 25.91 -5.67 14.42
C ALA A 195 27.33 -6.27 14.37
N ASP A 196 27.48 -7.52 13.95
CA ASP A 196 28.77 -8.22 13.86
C ASP A 196 29.37 -8.24 12.43
N GLN A 197 28.74 -7.57 11.47
CA GLN A 197 29.13 -7.57 10.05
C GLN A 197 29.57 -6.16 9.62
N ALA A 198 30.86 -5.85 9.82
CA ALA A 198 31.42 -4.52 9.56
C ALA A 198 31.12 -3.97 8.14
N ASP A 199 31.20 -4.83 7.12
CA ASP A 199 30.92 -4.44 5.73
C ASP A 199 29.43 -4.06 5.53
N LYS A 200 28.51 -4.77 6.20
CA LYS A 200 27.07 -4.49 6.15
C LYS A 200 26.72 -3.26 6.98
N LEU A 201 27.34 -3.07 8.14
CA LEU A 201 27.14 -1.86 8.95
C LEU A 201 27.55 -0.60 8.21
N THR A 202 28.68 -0.63 7.50
CA THR A 202 29.13 0.52 6.70
C THR A 202 28.08 0.93 5.65
N ARG A 203 27.37 -0.04 5.07
CA ARG A 203 26.27 0.21 4.13
C ARG A 203 25.00 0.71 4.82
N VAL A 204 24.71 0.26 6.05
CA VAL A 204 23.61 0.81 6.86
C VAL A 204 23.89 2.27 7.22
N ASP A 205 25.13 2.60 7.61
CA ASP A 205 25.57 3.98 7.85
C ASP A 205 25.45 4.86 6.60
N GLU A 206 25.83 4.32 5.43
CA GLU A 206 25.65 4.99 4.14
C GLU A 206 24.18 5.28 3.86
N ALA A 207 23.29 4.29 4.04
CA ALA A 207 21.87 4.45 3.86
C ALA A 207 21.29 5.51 4.80
N GLU A 208 21.62 5.45 6.09
CA GLU A 208 21.15 6.43 7.09
C GLU A 208 21.58 7.85 6.73
N ARG A 209 22.84 8.03 6.31
CA ARG A 209 23.34 9.32 5.85
C ARG A 209 22.55 9.85 4.65
N LEU A 210 22.24 8.99 3.67
CA LEU A 210 21.45 9.38 2.50
C LEU A 210 20.03 9.81 2.90
N LEU A 211 19.38 9.07 3.81
CA LEU A 211 18.05 9.41 4.31
C LEU A 211 18.05 10.76 5.04
N ASN A 212 19.06 11.01 5.89
CA ASN A 212 19.23 12.30 6.56
C ASN A 212 19.54 13.46 5.60
N ASP A 213 20.14 13.18 4.43
CA ASP A 213 20.34 14.15 3.35
C ASP A 213 19.07 14.38 2.50
N GLY A 214 17.94 13.76 2.85
CA GLY A 214 16.69 13.81 2.08
C GLY A 214 16.73 13.00 0.78
N LYS A 215 17.65 12.03 0.67
CA LYS A 215 17.81 11.15 -0.50
C LYS A 215 17.13 9.82 -0.27
N TRP A 216 15.80 9.84 -0.26
CA TRP A 216 14.96 8.73 0.18
C TRP A 216 15.03 7.52 -0.73
N TYR A 217 15.01 7.73 -2.04
CA TYR A 217 15.13 6.65 -3.02
C TYR A 217 16.50 5.97 -2.91
N SER A 218 17.56 6.78 -2.92
CA SER A 218 18.94 6.29 -2.82
C SER A 218 19.20 5.52 -1.51
N GLY A 219 18.76 6.05 -0.37
CA GLY A 219 18.89 5.38 0.93
C GLY A 219 18.15 4.04 0.97
N ALA A 220 16.90 4.01 0.50
CA ALA A 220 16.12 2.77 0.41
C ALA A 220 16.73 1.75 -0.54
N HIS A 221 17.31 2.18 -1.66
CA HIS A 221 18.00 1.29 -2.58
C HIS A 221 19.21 0.61 -1.91
N VAL A 222 20.03 1.37 -1.16
CA VAL A 222 21.14 0.79 -0.39
C VAL A 222 20.63 -0.23 0.62
N MET A 223 19.60 0.10 1.41
CA MET A 223 19.01 -0.84 2.37
C MET A 223 18.47 -2.10 1.70
N ASN A 224 17.77 -1.97 0.58
CA ASN A 224 17.17 -3.09 -0.15
C ASN A 224 18.22 -4.02 -0.79
N SER A 225 19.43 -3.51 -1.03
CA SER A 225 20.55 -4.33 -1.52
C SER A 225 21.17 -5.20 -0.43
N LEU A 226 21.01 -4.85 0.85
CA LEU A 226 21.60 -5.60 1.97
C LEU A 226 21.00 -6.99 2.14
N ALA A 227 19.70 -7.12 1.88
CA ALA A 227 18.95 -8.37 1.95
C ALA A 227 19.22 -9.33 0.78
N GLN A 228 19.94 -8.88 -0.26
CA GLN A 228 20.21 -9.65 -1.49
C GLN A 228 21.64 -10.21 -1.56
N ALA A 229 22.51 -9.84 -0.62
CA ALA A 229 23.93 -10.20 -0.58
C ALA A 229 24.26 -11.03 0.65
#